data_AF-A0A3D5PKY8-F1
#
_entry.id   AF-A0A3D5PKY8-F1
#
_cell.length_a   1.000
_cell.length_b   1.000
_cell.length_c   1.000
_cell.angle_alpha   90.00
_cell.angle_beta   90.00
_cell.angle_gamma   90.00
#
_symmetry.space_group_name_H-M   'P 1'
#
loop_
_entity.id
_entity.type
_entity.pdbx_description
1 polymer ?
#
loop_
_entity_poly.entity_id
_entity_poly.type
_entity_poly.pdbx_seq_one_letter_code
_entity_poly.pdbx_strand_id
1 'polypeptide(L)'
;MPSMMKGWVDRVWTWGWACDQLDDLDVSLQRPRSDLFLPPPAGERSDEMEERGYTKALETDWIDGTFGYFGFSPRKLELLNGSTGSLERRKGLLERSYRAGLELAEPQLRLIGSCSF
;
A
#
# COMPACT_ATOMS: atom_id res chain seq x y z
N MET A 1 -5.82 9.43 -1.84
CA MET A 1 -5.44 9.67 -0.43
C MET A 1 -5.70 11.14 -0.07
N PRO A 2 -6.19 11.46 1.15
CA PRO A 2 -6.35 12.84 1.60
C PRO A 2 -5.03 13.63 1.66
N SER A 3 -5.07 14.94 1.43
CA SER A 3 -3.89 15.81 1.40
C SER A 3 -3.03 15.74 2.66
N MET A 4 -3.67 15.57 3.83
CA MET A 4 -2.97 15.42 5.10
C MET A 4 -2.08 14.19 5.15
N MET A 5 -2.55 13.05 4.62
CA MET A 5 -1.78 11.82 4.60
C MET A 5 -0.67 11.89 3.54
N LYS A 6 -0.93 12.54 2.38
CA LYS A 6 0.12 12.83 1.39
C LYS A 6 1.23 13.68 1.98
N GLY A 7 0.87 14.78 2.63
CA GLY A 7 1.82 15.69 3.26
C GLY A 7 2.60 15.04 4.40
N TRP A 8 2.02 14.06 5.10
CA TRP A 8 2.77 13.29 6.09
C TRP A 8 3.83 12.40 5.44
N VAL A 9 3.47 11.65 4.38
CA VAL A 9 4.44 10.83 3.63
C VAL A 9 5.59 11.71 3.12
N ASP A 10 5.27 12.83 2.48
CA ASP A 10 6.28 13.74 1.88
C ASP A 10 7.24 14.35 2.90
N ARG A 11 6.79 14.55 4.14
CA ARG A 11 7.60 15.19 5.20
C ARG A 11 8.35 14.19 6.06
N VAL A 12 7.89 12.94 6.15
CA VAL A 12 8.49 11.92 7.02
C VAL A 12 9.43 11.01 6.24
N TRP A 13 9.12 10.70 4.97
CA TRP A 13 9.98 9.87 4.12
C TRP A 13 11.01 10.72 3.38
N THR A 14 11.95 11.27 4.14
CA THR A 14 13.04 12.07 3.60
C THR A 14 14.26 11.21 3.23
N TRP A 15 15.07 11.75 2.32
CA TRP A 15 16.36 11.20 1.94
C TRP A 15 17.31 11.10 3.16
N GLY A 16 18.11 10.02 3.22
CA GLY A 16 19.00 9.71 4.34
C GLY A 16 18.32 9.10 5.58
N TRP A 17 16.98 8.98 5.58
CA TRP A 17 16.22 8.31 6.64
C TRP A 17 15.41 7.12 6.11
N ALA A 18 14.58 7.36 5.09
CA ALA A 18 13.75 6.30 4.52
C ALA A 18 14.32 5.73 3.23
N CYS A 19 15.11 6.54 2.54
CA CYS A 19 15.62 6.28 1.20
C CYS A 19 17.06 6.76 1.10
N ASP A 20 17.94 5.92 0.55
CA ASP A 20 19.28 6.32 0.14
C ASP A 20 19.61 5.66 -1.20
N GLN A 21 18.94 6.17 -2.23
CA GLN A 21 18.88 5.55 -3.55
C GLN A 21 19.80 6.26 -4.56
N LEU A 22 20.91 6.84 -4.10
CA LEU A 22 21.92 7.40 -5.00
C LEU A 22 22.66 6.31 -5.77
N ASP A 23 22.89 5.15 -5.13
CA ASP A 23 23.64 4.03 -5.72
C ASP A 23 22.74 2.82 -6.06
N ASP A 24 21.65 2.58 -5.32
CA ASP A 24 20.69 1.49 -5.57
C ASP A 24 19.25 1.95 -5.34
N LEU A 25 18.44 1.96 -6.41
CA LEU A 25 17.04 2.38 -6.39
C LEU A 25 16.14 1.46 -5.56
N ASP A 26 16.58 0.23 -5.30
CA ASP A 26 15.82 -0.80 -4.58
C ASP A 26 16.19 -0.91 -3.09
N VAL A 27 17.12 -0.09 -2.60
CA VAL A 27 17.56 -0.10 -1.19
C VAL A 27 16.78 0.90 -0.35
N SER A 28 15.97 0.35 0.57
CA SER A 28 15.35 1.10 1.66
C SER A 28 16.23 1.06 2.90
N LEU A 29 16.36 2.19 3.58
CA LEU A 29 17.05 2.27 4.88
C LEU A 29 16.17 1.76 6.04
N GLN A 30 14.89 1.51 5.77
CA GLN A 30 13.95 1.02 6.78
C GLN A 30 14.01 -0.51 6.89
N ARG A 31 13.75 -1.02 8.10
CA ARG A 31 13.61 -2.47 8.31
C ARG A 31 12.49 -3.02 7.41
N PRO A 32 12.61 -4.26 6.90
CA PRO A 32 11.55 -4.90 6.14
C PRO A 32 10.24 -4.89 6.93
N ARG A 33 9.16 -4.46 6.28
CA ARG A 33 7.82 -4.37 6.86
C ARG A 33 6.79 -4.82 5.83
N SER A 34 5.78 -5.53 6.31
CA SER A 34 4.58 -5.82 5.54
C SER A 34 3.74 -4.56 5.45
N ASP A 35 3.17 -4.31 4.28
CA ASP A 35 2.27 -3.20 4.08
C ASP A 35 0.86 -3.67 3.72
N LEU A 36 -0.11 -3.05 4.38
CA LEU A 36 -1.52 -3.17 4.08
C LEU A 36 -2.08 -1.78 3.87
N PHE A 37 -2.32 -1.44 2.61
CA PHE A 37 -2.96 -0.19 2.26
C PHE A 37 -4.46 -0.37 2.08
N LEU A 38 -5.20 0.28 2.97
CA LEU A 38 -6.65 0.39 2.95
C LEU A 38 -7.01 1.82 2.53
N PRO A 39 -7.13 2.14 1.23
CA PRO A 39 -7.60 3.45 0.82
C PRO A 39 -8.99 3.72 1.39
N PRO A 40 -9.34 5.00 1.59
CA PRO A 40 -10.62 5.38 2.15
C PRO A 40 -11.75 4.73 1.34
N PRO A 41 -12.83 4.28 2.01
CA PRO A 41 -13.85 3.48 1.37
C PRO A 41 -14.48 4.22 0.18
N ALA A 42 -14.26 3.75 -1.04
CA ALA A 42 -14.80 4.39 -2.22
C ALA A 42 -16.34 4.30 -2.18
N GLY A 43 -17.02 5.42 -2.40
CA GLY A 43 -18.48 5.42 -2.55
C GLY A 43 -18.92 4.74 -3.85
N GLU A 44 -18.02 4.68 -4.83
CA GLU A 44 -18.22 4.05 -6.13
C GLU A 44 -18.22 2.52 -6.03
N ARG A 45 -18.86 1.86 -7.00
CA ARG A 45 -18.92 0.40 -7.08
C ARG A 45 -17.62 -0.14 -7.69
N SER A 46 -17.30 -1.41 -7.41
CA SER A 46 -16.05 -2.02 -7.84
C SER A 46 -15.90 -2.18 -9.36
N ASP A 47 -17.00 -2.46 -10.06
CA ASP A 47 -17.06 -2.53 -11.53
C ASP A 47 -16.73 -1.19 -12.18
N GLU A 48 -17.32 -0.10 -11.68
CA GLU A 48 -17.03 1.25 -12.18
C GLU A 48 -15.57 1.66 -11.97
N MET A 49 -14.95 1.29 -10.84
CA MET A 49 -13.53 1.55 -10.57
C MET A 49 -12.59 0.79 -11.51
N GLU A 50 -12.94 -0.46 -11.87
CA GLU A 50 -12.17 -1.28 -12.80
C GLU A 50 -12.32 -0.78 -14.24
N GLU A 51 -13.55 -0.51 -14.68
CA GLU A 51 -13.85 -0.01 -16.03
C GLU A 51 -13.15 1.33 -16.31
N ARG A 52 -13.09 2.21 -15.31
CA ARG A 52 -12.40 3.51 -15.41
C ARG A 52 -10.87 3.40 -15.25
N GLY A 53 -10.36 2.22 -14.93
CA GLY A 53 -8.93 1.98 -14.73
C GLY A 53 -8.36 2.55 -13.42
N TYR A 54 -9.21 3.01 -12.51
CA TYR A 54 -8.77 3.59 -11.23
C TYR A 54 -8.12 2.56 -10.32
N THR A 55 -8.58 1.31 -10.35
CA THR A 55 -7.96 0.20 -9.61
C THR A 55 -6.49 0.06 -9.99
N LYS A 56 -6.21 0.00 -11.30
CA LYS A 56 -4.84 -0.14 -11.81
C LYS A 56 -3.98 1.08 -11.49
N ALA A 57 -4.52 2.28 -11.61
CA ALA A 57 -3.80 3.50 -11.25
C ALA A 57 -3.40 3.49 -9.76
N LEU A 58 -4.31 3.08 -8.88
CA LEU A 58 -4.03 2.95 -7.45
C LEU A 58 -3.00 1.86 -7.16
N GLU A 59 -3.06 0.72 -7.84
CA GLU A 59 -2.03 -0.32 -7.71
C GLU A 59 -0.65 0.22 -8.10
N THR A 60 -0.53 0.89 -9.24
CA THR A 60 0.74 1.46 -9.69
C THR A 60 1.27 2.53 -8.73
N ASP A 61 0.44 3.50 -8.32
CA ASP A 61 0.89 4.61 -7.45
C ASP A 61 1.32 4.12 -6.06
N TRP A 62 0.66 3.07 -5.54
CA TRP A 62 0.88 2.59 -4.18
C TRP A 62 1.84 1.42 -4.10
N ILE A 63 1.59 0.35 -4.85
CA ILE A 63 2.36 -0.88 -4.77
C ILE A 63 3.73 -0.71 -5.44
N ASP A 64 3.77 -0.09 -6.61
CA ASP A 64 5.01 0.10 -7.37
C ASP A 64 5.69 1.43 -7.02
N GLY A 65 4.90 2.49 -6.87
CA GLY A 65 5.36 3.82 -6.49
C GLY A 65 5.74 3.89 -5.02
N THR A 66 4.82 4.33 -4.17
CA THR A 66 5.14 4.74 -2.79
C THR A 66 5.72 3.59 -1.96
N PHE A 67 5.00 2.47 -1.80
CA PHE A 67 5.46 1.37 -0.94
C PHE A 67 6.54 0.51 -1.59
N GLY A 68 6.53 0.41 -2.92
CA GLY A 68 7.59 -0.23 -3.70
C GLY A 68 8.93 0.46 -3.48
N TYR A 69 8.95 1.78 -3.67
CA TYR A 69 10.13 2.62 -3.50
C TYR A 69 10.68 2.61 -2.07
N PHE A 70 9.81 2.44 -1.06
CA PHE A 70 10.22 2.36 0.35
C PHE A 70 10.54 0.95 0.84
N GLY A 71 10.57 -0.05 -0.06
CA GLY A 71 11.04 -1.40 0.25
C GLY A 71 10.07 -2.25 1.08
N PHE A 72 8.79 -1.90 1.12
CA PHE A 72 7.78 -2.74 1.79
C PHE A 72 7.60 -4.06 1.05
N SER A 73 7.54 -5.17 1.79
CA SER A 73 7.38 -6.51 1.25
C SER A 73 6.93 -7.49 2.35
N PRO A 74 5.77 -8.16 2.23
CA PRO A 74 4.81 -8.11 1.12
C PRO A 74 3.92 -6.86 1.12
N ARG A 75 3.39 -6.49 -0.05
CA ARG A 75 2.52 -5.31 -0.26
C ARG A 75 1.12 -5.77 -0.63
N LYS A 76 0.10 -5.30 0.08
CA LYS A 76 -1.30 -5.62 -0.19
C LYS A 76 -2.13 -4.35 -0.26
N LEU A 77 -2.86 -4.19 -1.37
CA LEU A 77 -3.88 -3.16 -1.55
C LEU A 77 -5.26 -3.81 -1.39
N GLU A 78 -6.09 -3.30 -0.47
CA GLU A 78 -7.45 -3.80 -0.28
C GLU A 78 -8.46 -2.67 -0.51
N LEU A 79 -9.14 -2.70 -1.66
CA LEU A 79 -10.14 -1.69 -2.04
C LEU A 79 -11.51 -1.99 -1.39
N LEU A 80 -11.94 -1.08 -0.52
CA LEU A 80 -13.22 -1.16 0.20
C LEU A 80 -14.33 -0.36 -0.49
N ASN A 81 -14.76 -0.83 -1.67
CA ASN A 81 -15.72 -0.14 -2.54
C ASN A 81 -17.19 -0.34 -2.11
N GLY A 82 -18.03 0.67 -2.38
CA GLY A 82 -19.46 0.67 -2.08
C GLY A 82 -19.79 0.99 -0.62
N SER A 83 -19.03 1.90 -0.01
CA SER A 83 -19.16 2.27 1.40
C SER A 83 -20.45 3.02 1.74
N THR A 84 -21.04 3.68 0.74
CA THR A 84 -22.32 4.38 0.79
C THR A 84 -23.53 3.45 0.60
N GLY A 85 -23.28 2.15 0.37
CA GLY A 85 -24.32 1.14 0.15
C GLY A 85 -25.12 0.73 1.41
N SER A 86 -25.75 -0.44 1.36
CA SER A 86 -26.60 -0.96 2.44
C SER A 86 -25.83 -1.23 3.75
N LEU A 87 -26.55 -1.39 4.86
CA LEU A 87 -25.95 -1.76 6.15
C LEU A 87 -25.20 -3.11 6.06
N GLU A 88 -25.78 -4.08 5.37
CA GLU A 88 -25.16 -5.40 5.14
C GLU A 88 -23.86 -5.26 4.33
N ARG A 89 -23.84 -4.39 3.32
CA ARG A 89 -22.61 -4.10 2.57
C ARG A 89 -21.53 -3.52 3.47
N ARG A 90 -21.86 -2.53 4.32
CA ARG A 90 -20.90 -1.93 5.26
C ARG A 90 -20.35 -2.93 6.26
N LYS A 91 -21.18 -3.84 6.81
CA LYS A 91 -20.71 -4.93 7.67
C LYS A 91 -19.73 -5.84 6.94
N GLY A 92 -20.04 -6.22 5.70
CA GLY A 92 -19.12 -7.01 4.88
C GLY A 92 -17.80 -6.30 4.60
N LEU A 93 -17.79 -4.97 4.42
CA LEU A 93 -16.54 -4.19 4.28
C LEU A 93 -15.69 -4.21 5.56
N LEU A 94 -16.32 -4.09 6.73
CA LEU A 94 -15.62 -4.19 8.01
C LEU A 94 -15.01 -5.58 8.23
N GLU A 95 -15.75 -6.64 7.88
CA GLU A 95 -15.23 -8.01 7.97
C GLU A 95 -14.04 -8.23 7.04
N ARG A 96 -14.11 -7.73 5.79
CA ARG A 96 -12.96 -7.78 4.86
C ARG A 96 -11.76 -7.03 5.41
N SER A 97 -11.96 -5.83 5.95
CA SER A 97 -10.89 -5.05 6.58
C SER A 97 -10.24 -5.79 7.75
N TYR A 98 -11.06 -6.43 8.60
CA TYR A 98 -10.57 -7.23 9.71
C TYR A 98 -9.74 -8.42 9.22
N ARG A 99 -10.27 -9.17 8.25
CA ARG A 99 -9.60 -10.33 7.66
C ARG A 99 -8.29 -9.94 6.97
N ALA A 100 -8.26 -8.82 6.26
CA ALA A 100 -7.05 -8.33 5.62
C ALA A 100 -5.91 -8.05 6.61
N GLY A 101 -6.24 -7.57 7.82
CA GLY A 101 -5.28 -7.41 8.90
C GLY A 101 -4.85 -8.72 9.54
N LEU A 102 -5.79 -9.67 9.73
CA LEU A 102 -5.51 -11.00 10.30
C LEU A 102 -4.59 -11.83 9.39
N GLU A 103 -4.79 -11.75 8.08
CA GLU A 103 -4.07 -12.52 7.06
C GLU A 103 -2.81 -11.80 6.55
N LEU A 104 -2.40 -10.71 7.21
CA LEU A 104 -1.21 -9.97 6.81
C LEU A 104 0.02 -10.85 6.99
N ALA A 105 0.66 -11.22 5.88
CA ALA A 105 1.84 -12.05 5.89
C ALA A 105 3.01 -11.34 6.58
N GLU A 106 3.89 -12.12 7.21
CA GLU A 106 5.10 -11.61 7.86
C GLU A 106 6.03 -10.89 6.86
N PRO A 107 6.80 -9.89 7.31
CA PRO A 107 7.74 -9.19 6.45
C PRO A 107 8.75 -10.17 5.86
N GLN A 108 8.86 -10.16 4.54
CA GLN A 108 9.86 -10.97 3.86
C GLN A 108 11.10 -10.13 3.65
N LEU A 109 12.22 -10.58 4.20
CA LEU A 109 13.53 -10.09 3.76
C LEU A 109 13.63 -10.38 2.26
N ARG A 110 13.64 -9.32 1.44
CA ARG A 110 14.18 -9.47 0.10
C ARG A 110 15.65 -9.81 0.29
N LEU A 111 16.00 -11.08 0.03
CA LEU A 111 17.37 -11.47 -0.25
C LEU A 111 17.75 -10.81 -1.58
N ILE A 112 18.10 -9.53 -1.52
CA ILE A 112 18.86 -8.88 -2.58
C ILE A 112 20.21 -9.62 -2.60
N GLY A 113 20.62 -10.10 -3.77
CA GLY A 113 21.68 -11.09 -3.95
C GLY A 113 22.88 -10.89 -3.03
N SER A 114 23.43 -12.00 -2.56
CA SER A 114 24.71 -12.07 -1.87
C SER A 114 25.78 -11.25 -2.60
N CYS A 115 26.06 -10.04 -2.12
CA CYS A 115 27.35 -9.42 -2.32
C CYS A 115 28.33 -10.20 -1.43
N SER A 116 28.98 -11.19 -2.04
CA SER A 116 30.21 -11.76 -1.51
C SER A 116 31.21 -10.63 -1.32
N PHE A 117 31.54 -10.31 -0.08
CA PHE A 117 32.82 -9.69 0.27
C PHE A 117 33.90 -10.78 0.36
#